data_AF-A0A1W0B5H8-F1
#
_entry.id   AF-A0A1W0B5H8-F1
#
_cell.length_a   1.000
_cell.length_b   1.000
_cell.length_c   1.000
_cell.angle_alpha   90.00
_cell.angle_beta   90.00
_cell.angle_gamma   90.00
#
_symmetry.space_group_name_H-M   'P 1'
#
loop_
_entity.id
_entity.type
_entity.pdbx_description
1 polymer ?
#
loop_
_entity_poly.entity_id
_entity_poly.type
_entity_poly.pdbx_seq_one_letter_code
_entity_poly.pdbx_strand_id
1 'polypeptide(L)'
;MSEDSFQVDLNELDNITARAAGFIGFLADSLTALEQRIATLQQTWTGEAAIAQADAFRQWATGATDVSEGIEAMRQAALAAHGRYTSAAEANLKMLGRK
;
A
#
# COMPACT_ATOMS: atom_id res chain seq x y z
N MET A 1 9.83 -28.58 24.31
CA MET A 1 9.90 -27.62 23.19
C MET A 1 8.55 -26.95 23.15
N SER A 2 8.44 -25.73 23.67
CA SER A 2 7.21 -24.98 23.53
C SER A 2 7.15 -24.53 22.08
N GLU A 3 6.25 -25.11 21.29
CA GLU A 3 5.90 -24.55 19.99
C GLU A 3 5.30 -23.17 20.29
N ASP A 4 6.01 -22.10 19.92
CA ASP A 4 5.40 -20.78 19.87
C ASP A 4 4.19 -20.91 18.95
N SER A 5 2.99 -20.93 19.54
CA SER A 5 1.76 -21.02 18.78
C SER A 5 1.68 -19.76 17.92
N PHE A 6 1.89 -19.90 16.63
CA PHE A 6 1.76 -18.80 15.68
C PHE A 6 0.29 -18.33 15.70
N GLN A 7 0.03 -17.24 16.42
CA GLN A 7 -1.28 -16.61 16.50
C GLN A 7 -1.27 -15.39 15.58
N VAL A 8 -2.16 -15.40 14.60
CA VAL A 8 -2.37 -14.23 13.74
C VAL A 8 -3.37 -13.31 14.41
N ASP A 9 -2.94 -12.10 14.76
CA ASP A 9 -3.86 -11.03 15.17
C ASP A 9 -4.52 -10.43 13.93
N LEU A 10 -5.79 -10.79 13.73
CA LEU A 10 -6.58 -10.33 12.61
C LEU A 10 -6.87 -8.82 12.67
N ASN A 11 -6.94 -8.23 13.86
CA ASN A 11 -7.14 -6.78 14.01
C ASN A 11 -5.87 -6.00 13.63
N GLU A 12 -4.70 -6.52 13.97
CA GLU A 12 -3.42 -5.93 13.55
C GLU A 12 -3.29 -5.97 12.01
N LEU A 13 -3.70 -7.08 11.40
CA LEU A 13 -3.70 -7.25 9.95
C LEU A 13 -4.63 -6.25 9.25
N ASP A 14 -5.82 -6.02 9.79
CA ASP A 14 -6.76 -5.00 9.30
C ASP A 14 -6.19 -3.58 9.45
N ASN A 15 -5.55 -3.27 10.57
CA ASN A 15 -4.93 -1.97 10.82
C ASN A 15 -3.80 -1.68 9.80
N ILE A 16 -2.90 -2.65 9.58
CA ILE A 16 -1.82 -2.53 8.60
C ILE A 16 -2.40 -2.34 7.19
N THR A 17 -3.46 -3.08 6.85
CA THR A 17 -4.18 -2.97 5.57
C THR A 17 -4.77 -1.57 5.37
N ALA A 18 -5.40 -0.99 6.39
CA ALA A 18 -5.98 0.36 6.34
C ALA A 18 -4.89 1.44 6.21
N ARG A 19 -3.79 1.32 6.95
CA ARG A 19 -2.65 2.24 6.87
C ARG A 19 -1.98 2.19 5.49
N ALA A 20 -1.83 1.01 4.92
CA ALA A 20 -1.33 0.81 3.57
C ALA A 20 -2.19 1.54 2.52
N ALA A 21 -3.51 1.37 2.59
CA ALA A 21 -4.45 2.06 1.70
C ALA A 21 -4.36 3.59 1.84
N GLY A 22 -4.29 4.11 3.07
CA GLY A 22 -4.13 5.54 3.33
C GLY A 22 -2.82 6.11 2.76
N PHE A 23 -1.73 5.36 2.88
CA PHE A 23 -0.44 5.76 2.33
C PHE A 23 -0.44 5.80 0.79
N ILE A 24 -1.05 4.81 0.13
CA ILE A 24 -1.22 4.80 -1.34
C ILE A 24 -1.99 6.04 -1.80
N GLY A 25 -3.11 6.36 -1.14
CA GLY A 25 -3.89 7.56 -1.46
C GLY A 25 -3.08 8.85 -1.29
N PHE A 26 -2.38 9.00 -0.16
CA PHE A 26 -1.51 10.15 0.08
C PHE A 26 -0.42 10.32 -0.99
N LEU A 27 0.20 9.22 -1.44
CA LEU A 27 1.23 9.23 -2.46
C LEU A 27 0.67 9.71 -3.82
N ALA A 28 -0.49 9.19 -4.21
CA ALA A 28 -1.18 9.56 -5.44
C ALA A 28 -1.54 11.06 -5.45
N ASP A 29 -2.15 11.55 -4.37
CA ASP A 29 -2.50 12.97 -4.24
C ASP A 29 -1.26 13.87 -4.30
N SER A 30 -0.17 13.46 -3.65
CA SER A 30 1.10 14.19 -3.64
C SER A 30 1.74 14.27 -5.02
N LEU A 31 1.72 13.17 -5.79
CA LEU A 31 2.21 13.12 -7.16
C LEU A 31 1.42 14.05 -8.07
N THR A 32 0.09 13.97 -8.04
CA THR A 32 -0.78 14.85 -8.85
C THR A 32 -0.55 16.32 -8.51
N ALA A 33 -0.44 16.66 -7.22
CA ALA A 33 -0.20 18.04 -6.81
C ALA A 33 1.18 18.56 -7.26
N LEU A 34 2.21 17.72 -7.21
CA LEU A 34 3.55 18.08 -7.68
C LEU A 34 3.61 18.22 -9.20
N GLU A 35 2.96 17.31 -9.93
CA GLU A 35 2.88 17.38 -11.39
C GLU A 35 2.27 18.70 -11.86
N GLN A 36 1.15 19.12 -11.25
CA GLN A 36 0.51 20.41 -11.55
C GLN A 36 1.42 21.61 -11.28
N ARG A 37 2.15 21.58 -10.16
CA ARG A 37 3.10 22.65 -9.79
C ARG A 37 4.28 22.71 -10.76
N ILE A 38 4.83 21.56 -11.14
CA ILE A 38 5.94 21.46 -12.10
C ILE A 38 5.50 21.94 -13.48
N ALA A 39 4.32 21.52 -13.95
CA ALA A 39 3.78 21.96 -15.23
C ALA A 39 3.59 23.49 -15.28
N THR A 40 3.17 24.10 -14.17
CA THR A 40 3.05 25.56 -14.05
C THR A 40 4.44 26.21 -14.08
N LEU A 41 5.39 25.70 -13.30
CA LEU A 41 6.75 26.25 -13.20
C LEU A 41 7.49 26.21 -14.54
N GLN A 42 7.33 25.13 -15.30
CA GLN A 42 7.98 24.92 -16.60
C GLN A 42 7.48 25.87 -17.71
N GLN A 43 6.40 26.61 -17.50
CA GLN A 43 5.99 27.66 -18.44
C GLN A 43 7.00 28.81 -18.51
N THR A 44 7.71 29.06 -17.42
CA THR A 44 8.67 30.18 -17.30
C THR A 44 10.09 29.72 -17.00
N TRP A 45 10.24 28.52 -16.41
CA TRP A 45 11.53 27.96 -16.08
C TRP A 45 12.01 26.99 -17.17
N THR A 46 13.07 27.41 -17.87
CA THR A 46 13.64 26.67 -19.01
C THR A 46 15.14 26.45 -18.84
N GLY A 47 15.71 25.58 -19.67
CA GLY A 47 17.15 25.28 -19.68
C GLY A 47 17.47 23.93 -19.02
N GLU A 48 18.76 23.61 -18.93
CA GLU A 48 19.22 22.28 -18.50
C GLU A 48 18.73 21.88 -17.10
N ALA A 49 18.67 22.82 -16.16
CA ALA A 49 18.17 22.56 -14.82
C ALA A 49 16.68 22.19 -14.80
N ALA A 50 15.87 22.83 -15.66
CA ALA A 50 14.46 22.52 -15.78
C ALA A 50 14.24 21.12 -16.38
N ILE A 51 15.07 20.75 -17.37
CA ILE A 51 15.07 19.39 -17.97
C ILE A 51 15.46 18.35 -16.93
N ALA A 52 16.57 18.56 -16.20
CA ALA A 52 17.03 17.63 -15.18
C ALA A 52 16.01 17.43 -14.04
N GLN A 53 15.30 18.50 -13.65
CA GLN A 53 14.21 18.40 -12.68
C GLN A 53 13.03 17.59 -13.23
N ALA A 54 12.63 17.82 -14.48
CA ALA A 54 11.55 17.06 -15.13
C ALA A 54 11.89 15.56 -15.18
N ASP A 55 13.14 15.23 -15.50
CA ASP A 55 13.63 13.86 -15.56
C ASP A 55 13.62 13.19 -14.19
N ALA A 56 14.13 13.89 -13.17
CA ALA A 56 14.10 13.43 -11.79
C ALA A 56 12.67 13.19 -11.29
N PHE A 57 11.74 14.09 -11.63
CA PHE A 57 10.33 13.92 -11.28
C PHE A 57 9.70 12.71 -11.96
N ARG A 58 9.98 12.48 -13.24
CA ARG A 58 9.50 11.28 -13.96
C ARG A 58 10.01 9.99 -13.32
N GLN A 59 11.30 9.93 -12.98
CA GLN A 59 11.87 8.77 -12.29
C GLN A 59 11.22 8.53 -10.93
N TRP A 60 10.99 9.61 -10.17
CA TRP A 60 10.32 9.52 -8.88
C TRP A 60 8.86 9.05 -9.03
N ALA A 61 8.13 9.54 -10.03
CA ALA A 61 6.75 9.13 -10.30
C ALA A 61 6.66 7.63 -10.66
N THR A 62 7.59 7.11 -11.46
CA THR A 62 7.70 5.67 -11.72
C THR A 62 7.92 4.89 -10.42
N GLY A 63 8.93 5.25 -9.63
CA GLY A 63 9.22 4.54 -8.38
C GLY A 63 8.07 4.62 -7.35
N ALA A 64 7.36 5.74 -7.31
CA ALA A 64 6.18 5.92 -6.46
C ALA A 64 5.01 5.03 -6.92
N THR A 65 4.85 4.82 -8.23
CA THR A 65 3.90 3.85 -8.78
C THR A 65 4.27 2.43 -8.35
N ASP A 66 5.54 2.03 -8.52
CA ASP A 66 6.02 0.69 -8.14
C ASP A 66 5.78 0.40 -6.64
N VAL A 67 6.06 1.38 -5.77
CA VAL A 67 5.81 1.28 -4.33
C VAL A 67 4.32 1.12 -4.05
N SER A 68 3.45 1.89 -4.71
CA SER A 68 2.00 1.81 -4.51
C SER A 68 1.46 0.45 -4.92
N GLU A 69 1.88 -0.08 -6.06
CA GLU A 69 1.49 -1.39 -6.56
C GLU A 69 1.96 -2.52 -5.64
N GLY A 70 3.21 -2.45 -5.16
CA GLY A 70 3.74 -3.42 -4.21
C GLY A 70 2.98 -3.41 -2.88
N ILE A 71 2.65 -2.23 -2.34
CA ILE A 71 1.86 -2.10 -1.12
C ILE A 71 0.43 -2.63 -1.32
N GLU A 72 -0.18 -2.35 -2.46
CA GLU A 72 -1.52 -2.87 -2.78
C GLU A 72 -1.50 -4.41 -2.89
N ALA A 73 -0.47 -4.98 -3.51
CA ALA A 73 -0.30 -6.44 -3.57
C ALA A 73 -0.17 -7.06 -2.17
N MET A 74 0.62 -6.44 -1.27
CA MET A 74 0.72 -6.87 0.13
C MET A 74 -0.62 -6.77 0.85
N ARG A 75 -1.37 -5.69 0.63
CA ARG A 75 -2.69 -5.46 1.20
C ARG A 75 -3.70 -6.53 0.78
N GLN A 76 -3.71 -6.90 -0.50
CA GLN A 76 -4.57 -7.98 -1.03
C GLN A 76 -4.20 -9.34 -0.45
N ALA A 77 -2.90 -9.63 -0.31
CA ALA A 77 -2.42 -10.86 0.31
C ALA A 77 -2.84 -10.95 1.79
N ALA A 78 -2.78 -9.84 2.52
CA ALA A 78 -3.25 -9.72 3.91
C ALA A 78 -4.76 -10.00 4.02
N LEU A 79 -5.59 -9.36 3.19
CA LEU A 79 -7.04 -9.62 3.16
C LEU A 79 -7.38 -11.07 2.84
N ALA A 80 -6.67 -11.67 1.87
CA ALA A 80 -6.86 -13.08 1.55
C ALA A 80 -6.47 -14.00 2.73
N ALA A 81 -5.39 -13.68 3.45
CA ALA A 81 -4.99 -14.40 4.66
C ALA A 81 -6.06 -14.27 5.76
N HIS A 82 -6.55 -13.05 6.02
CA HIS A 82 -7.61 -12.79 6.98
C HIS A 82 -8.85 -13.66 6.72
N GLY A 83 -9.33 -13.69 5.47
CA GLY A 83 -10.48 -14.51 5.08
C GLY A 83 -10.27 -16.01 5.28
N ARG A 84 -9.07 -16.52 4.96
CA ARG A 84 -8.71 -17.94 5.21
C ARG A 84 -8.70 -18.28 6.69
N TYR A 85 -8.09 -17.44 7.53
CA TYR A 85 -8.03 -17.68 8.98
C TYR A 85 -9.41 -17.62 9.64
N THR A 86 -10.23 -16.64 9.26
CA THR A 86 -11.61 -16.52 9.74
C THR A 86 -12.43 -17.76 9.38
N SER A 87 -12.35 -18.19 8.11
CA SER A 87 -13.08 -19.39 7.64
C SER A 87 -12.63 -20.66 8.36
N ALA A 88 -11.33 -20.82 8.61
CA ALA A 88 -10.80 -21.96 9.35
C ALA A 88 -11.27 -21.97 10.81
N ALA A 89 -11.29 -20.81 11.48
CA ALA A 89 -11.81 -20.67 12.83
C ALA A 89 -13.30 -21.04 12.91
N GLU A 90 -14.13 -20.55 11.98
CA GLU A 90 -15.56 -20.88 11.91
C GLU A 90 -15.81 -22.37 11.64
N ALA A 91 -15.04 -22.98 10.73
CA ALA A 91 -15.15 -24.40 10.43
C ALA A 91 -14.83 -25.24 11.67
N ASN A 92 -13.76 -24.90 12.40
CA ASN A 92 -13.39 -25.58 13.63
C ASN A 92 -14.46 -25.44 14.71
N LEU A 93 -15.03 -24.24 14.90
CA LEU A 93 -16.13 -24.02 15.85
C LEU A 93 -17.36 -24.88 15.50
N LYS A 94 -17.74 -24.92 14.23
CA LYS A 94 -18.84 -25.77 13.72
C LYS A 94 -18.57 -27.26 13.95
N MET A 95 -17.37 -27.75 13.62
CA MET A 95 -17.00 -29.16 13.81
C MET A 95 -16.97 -29.56 15.29
N LEU A 96 -16.57 -28.64 16.17
CA LEU A 96 -16.50 -28.87 17.62
C LEU A 96 -17.83 -28.61 18.35
N GLY A 97 -18.92 -28.28 17.63
CA GLY A 97 -20.24 -28.07 18.20
C GLY A 97 -20.36 -26.82 19.09
N ARG A 98 -19.41 -25.88 19.00
CA ARG A 98 -19.39 -24.64 19.75
C ARG A 98 -19.91 -23.54 18.84
N LYS A 99 -21.05 -22.95 19.18
CA LYS A 99 -21.57 -21.73 18.52
C LYS A 99 -21.09 -20.50 19.24
#